data_AF-A0A0E3K257-F1
#
_entry.id   AF-A0A0E3K257-F1
#
_cell.length_a   1.000
_cell.length_b   1.000
_cell.length_c   1.000
_cell.angle_alpha   90.00
_cell.angle_beta   90.00
_cell.angle_gamma   90.00
#
_symmetry.space_group_name_H-M   'P 1'
#
loop_
_entity.id
_entity.type
_entity.pdbx_description
1 polymer ?
#
loop_
_entity_poly.entity_id
_entity_poly.type
_entity_poly.pdbx_seq_one_letter_code
_entity_poly.pdbx_strand_id
1 'polypeptide(L)'
;MICIHDKKTTKVNFDNNDFGIKENICSVFSKISGITEGISQIRGMSIISESGQVDKNKVMQLMLKNPAYLTKEEKEILEYAKIVLGEDEYKKIKETVFTYKEAEKYIKCDILGFNVGLKTYSSNEISNLPKQITYEKGGYIYTYVLTENSPPTFNGVELPSDYIITK
;
A
#
# COMPACT_ATOMS: atom_id res chain seq x y z
N MET A 1 22.62 -35.20 -18.72
CA MET A 1 21.76 -34.15 -19.30
C MET A 1 22.16 -32.82 -18.68
N ILE A 2 22.50 -31.84 -19.51
CA ILE A 2 23.14 -30.57 -19.15
C ILE A 2 22.06 -29.49 -19.10
N CYS A 3 21.95 -28.77 -17.98
CA CYS A 3 21.24 -27.49 -17.95
C CYS A 3 22.28 -26.39 -17.73
N ILE A 4 22.65 -25.74 -18.83
CA ILE A 4 23.41 -24.48 -18.82
C ILE A 4 22.37 -23.36 -18.93
N HIS A 5 22.40 -22.43 -17.98
CA HIS A 5 22.03 -21.05 -18.24
C HIS A 5 23.00 -20.15 -17.49
N ASP A 6 23.97 -19.64 -18.23
CA ASP A 6 24.87 -18.59 -17.77
C ASP A 6 24.21 -17.23 -18.01
N LYS A 7 24.11 -16.43 -16.95
CA LYS A 7 24.49 -15.01 -17.00
C LYS A 7 24.75 -14.50 -15.58
N LYS A 8 26.05 -14.43 -15.28
CA LYS A 8 26.75 -13.87 -14.10
C LYS A 8 26.72 -14.78 -12.87
N THR A 9 27.63 -15.73 -12.91
CA THR A 9 27.99 -16.73 -11.89
C THR A 9 28.66 -16.11 -10.66
N THR A 10 27.98 -16.11 -9.52
CA THR A 10 28.64 -16.24 -8.20
C THR A 10 29.07 -17.71 -8.09
N LYS A 11 30.35 -18.01 -8.30
CA LYS A 11 30.86 -19.39 -8.18
C LYS A 11 30.78 -19.84 -6.73
N VAL A 12 29.94 -20.84 -6.45
CA VAL A 12 29.97 -21.58 -5.19
C VAL A 12 30.53 -22.97 -5.51
N ASN A 13 31.75 -23.25 -5.04
CA ASN A 13 32.36 -24.57 -5.14
C ASN A 13 31.85 -25.46 -4.00
N PHE A 14 31.33 -26.63 -4.34
CA PHE A 14 31.00 -27.68 -3.37
C PHE A 14 31.82 -28.92 -3.71
N ASP A 15 32.61 -29.40 -2.76
CA ASP A 15 33.37 -30.65 -2.87
C ASP A 15 32.42 -31.85 -2.90
N ASN A 16 32.75 -32.79 -3.79
CA ASN A 16 31.92 -33.93 -4.16
C ASN A 16 31.72 -34.91 -2.99
N ASN A 17 30.53 -34.91 -2.37
CA ASN A 17 29.99 -36.10 -1.70
C ASN A 17 28.52 -36.00 -1.24
N ASP A 18 27.62 -35.37 -2.01
CA ASP A 18 26.22 -35.37 -1.60
C ASP A 18 25.21 -35.29 -2.75
N PHE A 19 24.75 -36.46 -3.20
CA PHE A 19 23.66 -36.59 -4.18
C PHE A 19 22.32 -36.11 -3.59
N GLY A 20 22.16 -36.12 -2.25
CA GLY A 20 20.96 -35.66 -1.56
C GLY A 20 20.86 -34.14 -1.43
N ILE A 21 21.99 -33.43 -1.26
CA ILE A 21 22.02 -31.95 -1.28
C ILE A 21 21.65 -31.41 -2.67
N LYS A 22 22.01 -32.12 -3.76
CA LYS A 22 21.78 -31.65 -5.14
C LYS A 22 20.30 -31.60 -5.51
N GLU A 23 19.51 -32.61 -5.12
CA GLU A 23 18.05 -32.60 -5.30
C GLU A 23 17.39 -31.52 -4.44
N ASN A 24 17.89 -31.31 -3.21
CA ASN A 24 17.37 -30.29 -2.31
C ASN A 24 17.62 -28.88 -2.86
N ILE A 25 18.80 -28.63 -3.44
CA ILE A 25 19.13 -27.38 -4.12
C ILE A 25 18.24 -27.16 -5.34
N CYS A 26 18.06 -28.17 -6.21
CA CYS A 26 17.16 -28.05 -7.36
C CYS A 26 15.70 -27.84 -6.95
N SER A 27 15.25 -28.45 -5.84
CA SER A 27 13.92 -28.24 -5.27
C SER A 27 13.76 -26.82 -4.72
N VAL A 28 14.77 -26.31 -4.01
CA VAL A 28 14.80 -24.93 -3.52
C VAL A 28 14.85 -23.94 -4.68
N PHE A 29 15.66 -24.18 -5.72
CA PHE A 29 15.69 -23.34 -6.92
C PHE A 29 14.42 -23.44 -7.74
N SER A 30 13.75 -24.60 -7.80
CA SER A 30 12.44 -24.74 -8.45
C SER A 30 11.35 -23.99 -7.68
N LYS A 31 11.41 -23.99 -6.34
CA LYS A 31 10.54 -23.19 -5.48
C LYS A 31 10.80 -21.69 -5.67
N ILE A 32 12.07 -21.27 -5.70
CA ILE A 32 12.46 -19.88 -5.98
C ILE A 32 12.07 -19.49 -7.41
N SER A 33 12.22 -20.41 -8.38
CA SER A 33 11.82 -20.26 -9.79
C SER A 33 10.32 -20.00 -9.91
N GLY A 34 9.49 -20.80 -9.24
CA GLY A 34 8.04 -20.60 -9.19
C GLY A 34 7.65 -19.30 -8.49
N ILE A 35 8.42 -18.88 -7.47
CA ILE A 35 8.27 -17.54 -6.86
C ILE A 35 8.64 -16.44 -7.87
N THR A 36 9.71 -16.58 -8.66
CA THR A 36 10.06 -15.61 -9.72
C THR A 36 9.04 -15.55 -10.85
N GLU A 37 8.35 -16.64 -11.15
CA GLU A 37 7.29 -16.68 -12.17
C GLU A 37 6.03 -15.95 -11.67
N GLY A 38 5.67 -16.11 -10.39
CA GLY A 38 4.65 -15.28 -9.71
C GLY A 38 5.05 -13.80 -9.62
N ILE A 39 6.31 -13.51 -9.30
CA ILE A 39 6.85 -12.13 -9.33
C ILE A 39 6.84 -11.57 -10.76
N SER A 40 7.05 -12.39 -11.79
CA SER A 40 7.01 -11.96 -13.18
C SER A 40 5.62 -11.54 -13.65
N GLN A 41 4.55 -12.08 -13.06
CA GLN A 41 3.18 -11.59 -13.27
C GLN A 41 2.94 -10.26 -12.53
N ILE A 42 3.52 -10.10 -11.34
CA ILE A 42 3.49 -8.85 -10.57
C ILE A 42 4.27 -7.71 -11.26
N ARG A 43 5.33 -8.02 -12.04
CA ARG A 43 6.13 -7.03 -12.80
C ARG A 43 5.31 -6.16 -13.77
N GLY A 44 4.14 -6.62 -14.21
CA GLY A 44 3.24 -5.82 -15.06
C GLY A 44 2.52 -4.69 -14.32
N MET A 45 2.46 -4.75 -12.98
CA MET A 45 1.81 -3.74 -12.15
C MET A 45 2.88 -2.97 -11.37
N SER A 46 3.00 -1.69 -11.73
CA SER A 46 4.03 -0.70 -11.38
C SER A 46 4.19 -0.38 -9.88
N ILE A 47 3.77 -1.26 -8.95
CA ILE A 47 3.80 -1.01 -7.49
C ILE A 47 5.13 -1.41 -6.86
N ILE A 48 5.89 -2.31 -7.49
CA ILE A 48 7.23 -2.69 -7.02
C ILE A 48 8.24 -2.29 -8.09
N SER A 49 9.22 -1.48 -7.69
CA SER A 49 10.33 -1.12 -8.57
C SER A 49 11.19 -2.35 -8.91
N GLU A 50 12.00 -2.27 -9.96
CA GLU A 50 12.98 -3.32 -10.29
C GLU A 50 13.96 -3.60 -9.13
N SER A 51 14.14 -2.64 -8.23
CA SER A 51 14.96 -2.77 -7.01
C SER A 51 14.24 -3.44 -5.83
N GLY A 52 12.98 -3.88 -6.00
CA GLY A 52 12.18 -4.53 -4.95
C GLY A 52 11.50 -3.58 -3.97
N GLN A 53 11.64 -2.26 -4.14
CA GLN A 53 10.96 -1.26 -3.31
C GLN A 53 9.48 -1.15 -3.68
N VAL A 54 8.61 -1.14 -2.68
CA VAL A 54 7.17 -0.93 -2.82
C VAL A 54 6.85 0.56 -2.85
N ASP A 55 6.13 0.99 -3.88
CA ASP A 55 5.55 2.32 -4.03
C ASP A 55 4.31 2.44 -3.11
N LYS A 56 4.52 3.06 -1.94
CA LYS A 56 3.48 3.24 -0.92
C LYS A 56 2.27 4.02 -1.46
N ASN A 57 2.46 4.93 -2.43
CA ASN A 57 1.36 5.70 -3.01
C ASN A 57 0.44 4.82 -3.85
N LYS A 58 1.01 3.88 -4.62
CA LYS A 58 0.20 2.93 -5.39
C LYS A 58 -0.51 1.90 -4.52
N VAL A 59 0.12 1.47 -3.42
CA VAL A 59 -0.56 0.65 -2.40
C VAL A 59 -1.77 1.39 -1.84
N MET A 60 -1.59 2.66 -1.47
CA MET A 60 -2.67 3.51 -0.99
C MET A 60 -3.80 3.67 -2.02
N GLN A 61 -3.46 3.90 -3.30
CA GLN A 61 -4.45 3.97 -4.38
C GLN A 61 -5.25 2.67 -4.54
N LEU A 62 -4.61 1.50 -4.44
CA LEU A 62 -5.32 0.22 -4.47
C LEU A 62 -6.22 0.04 -3.24
N MET A 63 -5.79 0.48 -2.06
CA MET A 63 -6.61 0.42 -0.84
C MET A 63 -7.85 1.33 -0.90
N LEU A 64 -7.77 2.43 -1.66
CA LEU A 64 -8.89 3.34 -1.88
C LEU A 64 -9.96 2.76 -2.82
N LYS A 65 -9.60 1.79 -3.66
CA LYS A 65 -10.58 1.11 -4.52
C LYS A 65 -11.56 0.31 -3.67
N ASN A 66 -12.79 0.20 -4.15
CA ASN A 66 -13.76 -0.68 -3.52
C ASN A 66 -13.23 -2.13 -3.52
N PRO A 67 -13.10 -2.79 -2.35
CA PRO A 67 -12.58 -4.16 -2.27
C PRO A 67 -13.36 -5.18 -3.11
N ALA A 68 -14.65 -4.92 -3.36
CA ALA A 68 -15.49 -5.76 -4.20
C ALA A 68 -15.11 -5.71 -5.70
N TYR A 69 -14.45 -4.64 -6.13
CA TYR A 69 -14.03 -4.43 -7.52
C TYR A 69 -12.54 -4.68 -7.76
N LEU A 70 -11.79 -5.04 -6.72
CA LEU A 70 -10.38 -5.42 -6.89
C LEU A 70 -10.26 -6.71 -7.71
N THR A 71 -9.42 -6.67 -8.74
CA THR A 71 -9.09 -7.88 -9.51
C THR A 71 -8.34 -8.90 -8.65
N LYS A 72 -8.19 -10.12 -9.16
CA LYS A 72 -7.38 -11.14 -8.50
C LYS A 72 -5.93 -10.66 -8.34
N GLU A 73 -5.36 -10.05 -9.38
CA GLU A 73 -3.98 -9.55 -9.33
C GLU A 73 -3.82 -8.42 -8.30
N GLU A 74 -4.77 -7.47 -8.24
CA GLU A 74 -4.71 -6.36 -7.28
C GLU A 74 -4.74 -6.85 -5.83
N LYS A 75 -5.50 -7.91 -5.53
CA LYS A 75 -5.53 -8.53 -4.20
C LYS A 75 -4.20 -9.19 -3.85
N GLU A 76 -3.62 -9.94 -4.79
CA GLU A 76 -2.31 -10.57 -4.62
C GLU A 76 -1.20 -9.53 -4.41
N ILE A 77 -1.29 -8.38 -5.09
CA ILE A 77 -0.33 -7.28 -4.92
C ILE A 77 -0.46 -6.61 -3.55
N LEU A 78 -1.68 -6.40 -3.05
CA LEU A 78 -1.87 -5.88 -1.69
C LEU A 78 -1.31 -6.84 -0.63
N GLU A 79 -1.49 -8.15 -0.82
CA GLU A 79 -0.92 -9.17 0.06
C GLU A 79 0.61 -9.16 0.01
N TYR A 80 1.19 -9.10 -1.19
CA TYR A 80 2.63 -8.99 -1.35
C TYR A 80 3.19 -7.70 -0.74
N ALA A 81 2.52 -6.56 -0.96
CA ALA A 81 2.90 -5.28 -0.38
C ALA A 81 2.90 -5.34 1.16
N LYS A 82 1.93 -6.05 1.77
CA LYS A 82 1.91 -6.30 3.22
C LYS A 82 3.15 -7.08 3.67
N ILE A 83 3.55 -8.11 2.93
CA ILE A 83 4.73 -8.93 3.26
C ILE A 83 6.02 -8.09 3.17
N VAL A 84 6.20 -7.32 2.10
CA VAL A 84 7.44 -6.57 1.86
C VAL A 84 7.57 -5.34 2.77
N LEU A 85 6.47 -4.62 3.00
CA LEU A 85 6.49 -3.47 3.92
C LEU A 85 6.57 -3.92 5.39
N GLY A 86 6.10 -5.12 5.70
CA GLY A 86 5.87 -5.58 7.06
C GLY A 86 4.54 -5.06 7.62
N GLU A 87 4.07 -5.74 8.67
CA GLU A 87 2.73 -5.46 9.23
C GLU A 87 2.58 -4.03 9.75
N ASP A 88 3.61 -3.50 10.42
CA ASP A 88 3.57 -2.16 11.04
C ASP A 88 3.45 -1.05 9.99
N GLU A 89 4.29 -1.07 8.96
CA GLU A 89 4.26 -0.04 7.90
C GLU A 89 3.00 -0.15 7.05
N TYR A 90 2.57 -1.38 6.71
CA TYR A 90 1.33 -1.58 5.98
C TYR A 90 0.11 -1.11 6.79
N LYS A 91 0.11 -1.35 8.11
CA LYS A 91 -0.94 -0.88 9.02
C LYS A 91 -0.99 0.65 9.07
N LYS A 92 0.15 1.34 9.14
CA LYS A 92 0.20 2.82 9.10
C LYS A 92 -0.46 3.38 7.84
N ILE A 93 -0.19 2.80 6.67
CA ILE A 93 -0.84 3.22 5.42
C ILE A 93 -2.35 3.01 5.54
N LYS A 94 -2.76 1.81 5.95
CA LYS A 94 -4.18 1.45 6.08
C LYS A 94 -4.95 2.35 7.04
N GLU A 95 -4.34 2.75 8.16
CA GLU A 95 -4.95 3.63 9.17
C GLU A 95 -5.19 5.06 8.67
N THR A 96 -4.53 5.46 7.59
CA THR A 96 -4.77 6.76 6.94
C THR A 96 -5.77 6.70 5.80
N VAL A 97 -6.16 5.50 5.33
CA VAL A 97 -7.06 5.34 4.18
C VAL A 97 -8.49 5.14 4.64
N PHE A 98 -9.38 6.01 4.16
CA PHE A 98 -10.80 6.01 4.52
C PHE A 98 -11.68 6.01 3.28
N THR A 99 -12.85 5.38 3.39
CA THR A 99 -13.94 5.65 2.45
C THR A 99 -14.42 7.09 2.64
N TYR A 100 -14.96 7.71 1.58
CA TYR A 100 -15.49 9.07 1.70
C TYR A 100 -16.54 9.20 2.82
N LYS A 101 -17.41 8.20 2.97
CA LYS A 101 -18.44 8.17 4.03
C LYS A 101 -17.84 8.14 5.44
N GLU A 102 -16.70 7.47 5.64
CA GLU A 102 -16.01 7.49 6.93
C GLU A 102 -15.30 8.82 7.15
N ALA A 103 -14.67 9.35 6.09
CA ALA A 103 -13.98 10.65 6.11
C ALA A 103 -14.95 11.81 6.42
N GLU A 104 -16.19 11.77 5.93
CA GLU A 104 -17.21 12.80 6.19
C GLU A 104 -17.43 13.07 7.68
N LYS A 105 -17.32 12.05 8.55
CA LYS A 105 -17.46 12.21 10.01
C LYS A 105 -16.42 13.15 10.63
N TYR A 106 -15.27 13.26 9.98
CA TYR A 106 -14.14 14.07 10.41
C TYR A 106 -14.10 15.42 9.68
N ILE A 107 -14.55 15.44 8.43
CA ILE A 107 -14.45 16.63 7.56
C ILE A 107 -15.64 17.58 7.80
N LYS A 108 -16.85 17.03 7.91
CA LYS A 108 -18.09 17.80 7.86
C LYS A 108 -18.59 18.21 9.25
N CYS A 109 -18.99 19.46 9.36
CA CYS A 109 -19.83 19.92 10.46
C CYS A 109 -21.30 19.83 10.00
N ASP A 110 -22.08 18.98 10.66
CA ASP A 110 -23.51 18.85 10.40
C ASP A 110 -24.30 19.36 11.60
N ILE A 111 -25.20 20.33 11.37
CA ILE A 111 -26.14 20.84 12.38
C ILE A 111 -27.55 20.51 11.88
N LEU A 112 -28.30 19.74 12.67
CA LEU A 112 -29.66 19.31 12.33
C LEU A 112 -29.77 18.64 10.93
N GLY A 113 -28.72 17.91 10.52
CA GLY A 113 -28.66 17.24 9.22
C GLY A 113 -28.26 18.14 8.04
N PHE A 114 -27.98 19.41 8.28
CA PHE A 114 -27.45 20.33 7.26
C PHE A 114 -25.95 20.49 7.42
N ASN A 115 -25.22 20.30 6.31
CA ASN A 115 -23.80 20.58 6.27
C ASN A 115 -23.56 22.09 6.33
N VAL A 116 -22.90 22.55 7.39
CA VAL A 116 -22.61 23.98 7.62
C VAL A 116 -21.14 24.34 7.36
N GLY A 117 -20.39 23.42 6.75
CA GLY A 117 -19.00 23.61 6.37
C GLY A 117 -18.06 22.57 6.97
N LEU A 118 -16.79 22.97 7.09
CA LEU A 118 -15.74 22.12 7.66
C LEU A 118 -15.82 22.09 9.19
N LYS A 119 -15.53 20.91 9.73
CA LYS A 119 -15.47 20.71 11.18
C LYS A 119 -14.23 21.36 11.76
N THR A 120 -14.43 22.16 12.79
CA THR A 120 -13.39 22.68 13.66
C THR A 120 -13.37 21.91 14.96
N TYR A 121 -12.19 21.65 15.49
CA TYR A 121 -11.96 20.92 16.73
C TYR A 121 -11.24 21.78 17.76
N SER A 122 -11.60 21.57 19.02
CA SER A 122 -10.85 22.09 20.16
C SER A 122 -9.67 21.18 20.50
N SER A 123 -8.69 21.70 21.24
CA SER A 123 -7.44 20.98 21.57
C SER A 123 -7.68 19.65 22.33
N ASN A 124 -8.75 19.56 23.12
CA ASN A 124 -9.13 18.36 23.87
C ASN A 124 -9.83 17.30 23.01
N GLU A 125 -10.33 17.66 21.82
CA GLU A 125 -11.04 16.72 20.94
C GLU A 125 -10.08 15.97 20.00
N ILE A 126 -8.87 16.50 19.76
CA ILE A 126 -7.98 15.99 18.70
C ILE A 126 -7.10 14.81 19.10
N SER A 127 -6.95 14.49 20.40
CA SER A 127 -5.98 13.48 20.86
C SER A 127 -6.21 12.10 20.28
N ASN A 128 -7.47 11.77 19.98
CA ASN A 128 -7.91 10.48 19.47
C ASN A 128 -8.32 10.53 17.99
N LEU A 129 -8.11 11.66 17.31
CA LEU A 129 -8.48 11.82 15.91
C LEU A 129 -7.33 11.39 14.99
N PRO A 130 -7.66 10.83 13.81
CA PRO A 130 -6.67 10.66 12.76
C PRO A 130 -6.12 12.03 12.36
N LYS A 131 -4.81 12.21 12.48
CA LYS A 131 -4.13 13.47 12.09
C LYS A 131 -4.15 13.69 10.57
N GLN A 132 -4.25 12.60 9.83
CA GLN A 132 -4.30 12.57 8.37
C GLN A 132 -5.30 11.52 7.91
N ILE A 133 -6.12 11.89 6.92
CA ILE A 133 -7.10 11.01 6.28
C ILE A 133 -6.94 11.19 4.77
N THR A 134 -6.75 10.09 4.04
CA THR A 134 -6.76 10.03 2.59
C THR A 134 -8.03 9.33 2.13
N TYR A 135 -8.76 9.91 1.18
CA TYR A 135 -10.00 9.36 0.64
C TYR A 135 -10.17 9.72 -0.84
N GLU A 136 -11.01 8.96 -1.54
CA GLU A 136 -11.42 9.23 -2.91
C GLU A 136 -12.79 9.92 -2.93
N LYS A 137 -12.94 10.94 -3.78
CA LYS A 137 -14.21 11.60 -4.05
C LYS A 137 -14.25 12.08 -5.50
N GLY A 138 -15.14 11.51 -6.30
CA GLY A 138 -15.40 11.95 -7.67
C GLY A 138 -14.25 11.67 -8.65
N GLY A 139 -13.47 10.61 -8.42
CA GLY A 139 -12.31 10.20 -9.22
C GLY A 139 -10.99 10.82 -8.76
N TYR A 140 -11.02 11.69 -7.75
CA TYR A 140 -9.86 12.39 -7.22
C TYR A 140 -9.53 11.91 -5.81
N ILE A 141 -8.24 11.92 -5.49
CA ILE A 141 -7.75 11.59 -4.15
C ILE A 141 -7.50 12.89 -3.40
N TYR A 142 -8.02 12.97 -2.17
CA TYR A 142 -7.83 14.08 -1.27
C TYR A 142 -7.10 13.61 -0.04
N THR A 143 -6.20 14.45 0.47
CA THR A 143 -5.61 14.30 1.79
C THR A 143 -6.16 15.40 2.69
N TYR A 144 -6.88 14.99 3.72
CA TYR A 144 -7.31 15.84 4.82
C TYR A 144 -6.24 15.78 5.92
N VAL A 145 -5.77 16.95 6.35
CA VAL A 145 -4.82 17.08 7.46
C VAL A 145 -5.41 17.98 8.53
N LEU A 146 -5.31 17.55 9.79
CA LEU A 146 -5.63 18.41 10.94
C LEU A 146 -4.48 19.39 11.17
N THR A 147 -4.75 20.68 10.98
CA THR A 147 -3.79 21.76 11.18
C THR A 147 -4.19 22.62 12.37
N GLU A 148 -3.19 23.02 13.17
CA GLU A 148 -3.37 23.91 14.31
C GLU A 148 -3.44 25.38 13.85
N ASN A 149 -4.43 26.12 14.35
CA ASN A 149 -4.57 27.57 14.19
C ASN A 149 -4.49 28.26 15.55
N SER A 150 -4.25 29.56 15.54
CA SER A 150 -4.25 30.40 16.74
C SER A 150 -5.51 31.27 16.82
N PRO A 151 -6.22 31.34 17.97
CA PRO A 151 -6.03 30.55 19.22
C PRO A 151 -6.36 29.06 19.00
N PRO A 152 -5.86 28.12 19.86
CA PRO A 152 -5.61 26.72 19.49
C PRO A 152 -6.88 25.97 19.12
N THR A 153 -7.17 26.03 17.82
CA THR A 153 -8.29 25.43 17.14
C THR A 153 -7.76 24.67 15.95
N PHE A 154 -8.28 23.48 15.72
CA PHE A 154 -7.81 22.62 14.65
C PHE A 154 -8.86 22.57 13.57
N ASN A 155 -8.48 22.87 12.34
CA ASN A 155 -9.34 22.70 11.18
C ASN A 155 -8.72 21.69 10.23
N GLY A 156 -9.59 21.15 9.38
CA GLY A 156 -9.16 20.35 8.25
C GLY A 156 -8.74 21.20 7.08
N VAL A 157 -7.63 20.83 6.45
CA VAL A 157 -7.28 21.31 5.11
C VAL A 157 -7.38 20.12 4.15
N GLU A 158 -8.27 20.23 3.15
CA GLU A 158 -8.35 19.29 2.04
C GLU A 158 -7.33 19.69 0.97
N LEU A 159 -6.31 18.86 0.77
CA LEU A 159 -5.32 19.04 -0.29
C LEU A 159 -5.63 18.07 -1.44
N PRO A 160 -5.82 18.56 -2.68
CA PRO A 160 -5.89 17.68 -3.83
C PRO A 160 -4.56 16.95 -3.96
N SER A 161 -4.62 15.65 -4.15
CA SER A 161 -3.45 14.88 -4.51
C SER A 161 -3.22 14.99 -6.01
N ASP A 162 -1.95 15.02 -6.44
CA ASP A 162 -1.59 14.91 -7.87
C ASP A 162 -1.97 13.55 -8.47
N TYR A 163 -2.50 12.63 -7.65
CA TYR A 163 -2.92 11.30 -8.03
C TYR A 163 -4.39 11.25 -8.48
N ILE A 164 -4.62 10.76 -9.71
CA ILE A 164 -5.94 10.47 -10.25
C ILE A 164 -6.18 8.96 -10.13
N ILE A 165 -7.38 8.54 -9.71
CA ILE A 165 -7.77 7.13 -9.82
C ILE A 165 -8.10 6.87 -11.30
N THR A 166 -7.16 6.30 -12.04
CA THR A 166 -7.45 5.75 -13.37
C THR A 166 -8.40 4.58 -13.22
N LYS A 167 -9.62 4.75 -13.77
CA LYS A 167 -10.63 3.69 -13.86
C LYS A 167 -10.22 2.59 -14.82
#